data_AF-A0A966Q3M8-F1
#
_entry.id   AF-A0A966Q3M8-F1
#
_cell.length_a   1.000
_cell.length_b   1.000
_cell.length_c   1.000
_cell.angle_alpha   90.00
_cell.angle_beta   90.00
_cell.angle_gamma   90.00
#
_symmetry.space_group_name_H-M   'P 1'
#
loop_
_entity.id
_entity.type
_entity.pdbx_description
1 polymer ?
#
loop_
_entity_poly.entity_id
_entity_poly.type
_entity_poly.pdbx_seq_one_letter_code
_entity_poly.pdbx_strand_id
1 'polypeptide(L)'
;SGIDKIAFPADTKSTLSATLSSARYSFAGMANSGVAGYFGGGYDTGSISGIDKITFPADTKTTLSATLSSGRSQLAGMANSTVAGYFGGGNNGGYLSGIDKIAFPADTKSTLSATLSTARGFLAGMANSGVAGYFGGGDDGGYVSGIDKIAFPADTKSTLSATLTGARYAPAGMADSGVAGYFGGGYQPSYVSNIDKITFPADTKSTLSATLTTARAYLAGMADTVVAGYFGGGQNSGGQISGIDKIAFPADTKTTLSATLTTARTQLAAMADCGVF
;
A
#
# COMPACT_ATOMS: atom_id res chain seq x y z
N SER A 1 -10.28 10.63 -10.73
CA SER A 1 -11.13 9.59 -10.11
C SER A 1 -11.17 8.28 -10.88
N GLY A 2 -10.59 8.18 -12.09
CA GLY A 2 -10.52 6.92 -12.85
C GLY A 2 -9.63 5.86 -12.19
N ILE A 3 -9.96 4.59 -12.42
CA ILE A 3 -9.32 3.43 -11.79
C ILE A 3 -8.75 2.53 -12.88
N ASP A 4 -7.46 2.28 -12.80
CA ASP A 4 -6.77 1.37 -13.70
C ASP A 4 -6.78 -0.03 -13.08
N LYS A 5 -7.13 -1.06 -13.87
CA LYS A 5 -7.03 -2.47 -13.48
C LYS A 5 -5.98 -3.14 -14.34
N ILE A 6 -5.17 -3.95 -13.69
CA ILE A 6 -4.20 -4.83 -14.34
C ILE A 6 -4.68 -6.23 -14.09
N ALA A 7 -5.03 -6.94 -15.16
CA ALA A 7 -5.49 -8.31 -15.12
C ALA A 7 -4.30 -9.26 -15.25
N PHE A 8 -4.24 -10.24 -14.34
CA PHE A 8 -3.20 -11.27 -14.30
C PHE A 8 -3.73 -12.61 -14.82
N PRO A 9 -2.86 -13.51 -15.34
CA PRO A 9 -1.41 -13.33 -15.55
C PRO A 9 -1.08 -12.61 -16.87
N ALA A 10 -2.10 -12.22 -17.65
CA ALA A 10 -1.91 -11.64 -18.98
C ALA A 10 -1.24 -10.25 -18.97
N ASP A 11 -1.05 -9.66 -17.78
CA ASP A 11 -0.52 -8.32 -17.56
C ASP A 11 -1.22 -7.25 -18.44
N THR A 12 -2.51 -7.46 -18.70
CA THR A 12 -3.30 -6.57 -19.55
C THR A 12 -3.96 -5.48 -18.73
N LYS A 13 -3.90 -4.26 -19.25
CA LYS A 13 -4.50 -3.10 -18.61
C LYS A 13 -5.90 -2.85 -19.13
N SER A 14 -6.83 -2.58 -18.22
CA SER A 14 -8.12 -1.94 -18.50
C SER A 14 -8.32 -0.70 -17.60
N THR A 15 -9.37 0.06 -17.87
CA THR A 15 -9.85 1.13 -16.99
C THR A 15 -11.27 0.77 -16.59
N LEU A 16 -11.56 0.78 -15.29
CA LEU A 16 -12.92 0.52 -14.81
C LEU A 16 -13.85 1.68 -15.21
N SER A 17 -15.10 1.35 -15.51
CA SER A 17 -16.17 2.34 -15.61
C SER A 17 -16.50 2.98 -14.24
N ALA A 18 -16.28 2.23 -13.15
CA ALA A 18 -16.40 2.71 -11.80
C ALA A 18 -15.37 3.81 -11.48
N THR A 19 -15.83 4.87 -10.83
CA THR A 19 -14.99 5.97 -10.34
C THR A 19 -15.09 6.11 -8.83
N LEU A 20 -14.02 6.60 -8.19
CA LEU A 20 -14.07 7.01 -6.78
C LEU A 20 -15.08 8.14 -6.56
N SER A 21 -15.58 8.27 -5.32
CA SER A 21 -16.60 9.26 -4.94
C SER A 21 -16.16 10.72 -5.11
N SER A 22 -14.84 10.97 -5.10
CA SER A 22 -14.25 12.28 -5.43
C SER A 22 -12.92 12.11 -6.15
N ALA A 23 -12.49 13.16 -6.85
CA ALA A 23 -11.11 13.27 -7.30
C ALA A 23 -10.23 13.61 -6.09
N ARG A 24 -9.52 12.61 -5.58
CA ARG A 24 -8.64 12.74 -4.40
C ARG A 24 -7.28 12.10 -4.66
N TYR A 25 -6.29 12.47 -3.87
CA TYR A 25 -4.93 11.91 -3.89
C TYR A 25 -4.47 11.52 -2.48
N SER A 26 -3.34 10.80 -2.38
CA SER A 26 -2.77 10.35 -1.10
C SER A 26 -3.75 9.59 -0.21
N PHE A 27 -4.64 8.81 -0.83
CA PHE A 27 -5.50 7.85 -0.15
C PHE A 27 -4.77 6.50 -0.07
N ALA A 28 -5.28 5.59 0.76
CA ALA A 28 -4.75 4.24 0.86
C ALA A 28 -5.72 3.21 0.29
N GLY A 29 -5.16 2.11 -0.22
CA GLY A 29 -5.88 0.97 -0.76
C GLY A 29 -5.55 -0.29 0.04
N MET A 30 -6.52 -1.19 0.11
CA MET A 30 -6.35 -2.54 0.65
C MET A 30 -7.39 -3.48 0.03
N ALA A 31 -7.17 -4.79 0.12
CA ALA A 31 -8.05 -5.78 -0.48
C ALA A 31 -8.49 -6.83 0.53
N ASN A 32 -9.78 -7.18 0.48
CA ASN A 32 -10.25 -8.50 0.84
C ASN A 32 -10.15 -9.36 -0.42
N SER A 33 -9.09 -10.16 -0.54
CA SER A 33 -8.77 -10.91 -1.77
C SER A 33 -9.95 -11.77 -2.23
N GLY A 34 -10.26 -11.75 -3.51
CA GLY A 34 -11.41 -12.47 -4.10
C GLY A 34 -12.76 -11.79 -3.91
N VAL A 35 -12.86 -10.76 -3.07
CA VAL A 35 -14.16 -10.22 -2.62
C VAL A 35 -14.32 -8.74 -2.95
N ALA A 36 -13.41 -7.90 -2.47
CA ALA A 36 -13.54 -6.47 -2.62
C ALA A 36 -12.25 -5.69 -2.35
N GLY A 37 -12.22 -4.52 -2.96
CA GLY A 37 -11.31 -3.44 -2.68
C GLY A 37 -11.84 -2.34 -1.81
N TYR A 38 -10.95 -1.71 -1.05
CA TYR A 38 -11.29 -0.63 -0.14
C TYR A 38 -10.30 0.52 -0.31
N PHE A 39 -10.81 1.73 -0.50
CA PHE A 39 -10.03 2.95 -0.68
C PHE A 39 -10.44 3.98 0.38
N GLY A 40 -9.59 4.14 1.40
CA GLY A 40 -9.86 4.99 2.56
C GLY A 40 -9.09 6.31 2.52
N GLY A 41 -9.76 7.37 2.95
CA GLY A 41 -9.16 8.68 3.14
C GLY A 41 -8.74 9.38 1.85
N GLY A 42 -7.72 10.25 1.96
CA GLY A 42 -7.19 11.07 0.87
C GLY A 42 -7.42 12.56 1.10
N TYR A 43 -6.99 13.37 0.13
CA TYR A 43 -7.13 14.83 0.16
C TYR A 43 -7.76 15.34 -1.14
N ASP A 44 -8.69 16.30 -1.00
CA ASP A 44 -9.23 17.11 -2.10
C ASP A 44 -9.11 18.62 -1.84
N THR A 45 -10.16 19.26 -1.35
CA THR A 45 -10.16 20.56 -0.67
C THR A 45 -9.87 20.42 0.83
N GLY A 46 -9.96 19.19 1.36
CA GLY A 46 -9.60 18.85 2.73
C GLY A 46 -9.32 17.35 2.89
N SER A 47 -8.91 16.94 4.09
CA SER A 47 -8.68 15.54 4.40
C SER A 47 -10.01 14.77 4.55
N ILE A 48 -10.12 13.63 3.88
CA ILE A 48 -11.36 12.85 3.76
C ILE A 48 -11.33 11.67 4.75
N SER A 49 -12.48 11.30 5.32
CA SER A 49 -12.63 10.12 6.19
C SER A 49 -13.39 8.96 5.54
N GLY A 50 -14.04 9.20 4.39
CA GLY A 50 -14.83 8.22 3.68
C GLY A 50 -14.00 7.04 3.16
N ILE A 51 -14.67 5.90 2.97
CA ILE A 51 -14.11 4.68 2.42
C ILE A 51 -14.98 4.24 1.23
N ASP A 52 -14.39 4.18 0.05
CA ASP A 52 -15.04 3.56 -1.10
C ASP A 52 -14.73 2.07 -1.15
N LYS A 53 -15.72 1.26 -1.53
CA LYS A 53 -15.56 -0.18 -1.77
C LYS A 53 -15.81 -0.49 -3.24
N ILE A 54 -15.05 -1.40 -3.80
CA ILE A 54 -15.25 -1.94 -5.15
C ILE A 54 -15.35 -3.45 -5.04
N THR A 55 -16.49 -4.02 -5.39
CA THR A 55 -16.68 -5.49 -5.30
C THR A 55 -16.11 -6.20 -6.52
N PHE A 56 -15.62 -7.43 -6.31
CA PHE A 56 -15.15 -8.30 -7.37
C PHE A 56 -16.17 -9.43 -7.66
N PRO A 57 -16.19 -9.98 -8.89
CA PRO A 57 -15.54 -9.46 -10.11
C PRO A 57 -16.37 -8.35 -10.79
N ALA A 58 -17.53 -7.98 -10.22
CA ALA A 58 -18.48 -7.05 -10.83
C ALA A 58 -17.95 -5.62 -10.99
N ASP A 59 -16.85 -5.28 -10.33
CA ASP A 59 -16.22 -3.95 -10.34
C ASP A 59 -17.20 -2.83 -9.91
N THR A 60 -18.17 -3.16 -9.05
CA THR A 60 -19.21 -2.22 -8.59
C THR A 60 -18.71 -1.37 -7.43
N LYS A 61 -18.76 -0.06 -7.60
CA LYS A 61 -18.37 0.90 -6.56
C LYS A 61 -19.53 1.25 -5.63
N THR A 62 -19.30 1.11 -4.33
CA THR A 62 -20.13 1.63 -3.24
C THR A 62 -19.31 2.51 -2.31
N THR A 63 -19.95 3.22 -1.38
CA THR A 63 -19.30 3.94 -0.28
C THR A 63 -19.78 3.30 1.02
N LEU A 64 -18.84 3.00 1.93
CA LEU A 64 -19.20 2.46 3.24
C LEU A 64 -19.89 3.54 4.08
N SER A 65 -20.85 3.12 4.90
CA SER A 65 -21.39 3.97 5.97
C SER A 65 -20.36 4.21 7.07
N ALA A 66 -19.49 3.23 7.32
CA ALA A 66 -18.36 3.34 8.23
C ALA A 66 -17.27 4.26 7.65
N THR A 67 -16.71 5.13 8.48
CA THR A 67 -15.63 6.06 8.12
C THR A 67 -14.37 5.85 8.97
N LEU A 68 -13.24 6.35 8.48
CA LEU A 68 -12.02 6.51 9.29
C LEU A 68 -12.30 7.39 10.52
N SER A 69 -11.48 7.25 11.57
CA SER A 69 -11.66 7.98 12.84
C SER A 69 -11.61 9.51 12.68
N SER A 70 -10.92 9.99 11.66
CA SER A 70 -10.91 11.39 11.25
C SER A 70 -10.58 11.48 9.76
N GLY A 71 -10.85 12.64 9.15
CA GLY A 71 -10.40 12.88 7.79
C GLY A 71 -8.88 12.88 7.74
N ARG A 72 -8.27 12.07 6.89
CA ARG A 72 -6.80 11.99 6.78
C ARG A 72 -6.33 11.59 5.38
N SER A 73 -5.15 12.07 5.01
CA SER A 73 -4.43 11.70 3.80
C SER A 73 -3.05 11.13 4.15
N GLN A 74 -2.28 10.68 3.16
CA GLN A 74 -0.89 10.20 3.31
C GLN A 74 -0.77 8.99 4.24
N LEU A 75 -1.88 8.28 4.44
CA LEU A 75 -1.98 7.07 5.24
C LEU A 75 -1.54 5.85 4.42
N ALA A 76 -1.32 4.73 5.09
CA ALA A 76 -1.07 3.43 4.45
C ALA A 76 -2.21 2.46 4.73
N GLY A 77 -2.43 1.55 3.77
CA GLY A 77 -3.38 0.45 3.87
C GLY A 77 -2.64 -0.89 3.82
N MET A 78 -3.16 -1.87 4.56
CA MET A 78 -2.75 -3.27 4.48
C MET A 78 -3.92 -4.17 4.88
N ALA A 79 -3.88 -5.45 4.55
CA ALA A 79 -4.97 -6.37 4.90
C ALA A 79 -4.44 -7.72 5.41
N ASN A 80 -5.07 -8.20 6.47
CA ASN A 80 -5.18 -9.62 6.74
C ASN A 80 -6.33 -10.13 5.86
N SER A 81 -6.01 -10.65 4.69
CA SER A 81 -7.00 -11.04 3.68
C SER A 81 -8.08 -11.93 4.30
N THR A 82 -9.32 -11.76 3.87
CA THR A 82 -10.54 -12.43 4.38
C THR A 82 -10.95 -12.12 5.83
N VAL A 83 -10.08 -11.49 6.63
CA VAL A 83 -10.33 -11.20 8.05
C VAL A 83 -10.56 -9.72 8.31
N ALA A 84 -9.60 -8.87 7.95
CA ALA A 84 -9.68 -7.44 8.21
C ALA A 84 -8.69 -6.62 7.38
N GLY A 85 -9.07 -5.38 7.11
CA GLY A 85 -8.20 -4.34 6.56
C GLY A 85 -7.79 -3.32 7.62
N TYR A 86 -6.63 -2.69 7.44
CA TYR A 86 -6.04 -1.75 8.39
C TYR A 86 -5.56 -0.50 7.67
N PHE A 87 -5.93 0.66 8.20
CA PHE A 87 -5.46 1.97 7.75
C PHE A 87 -4.67 2.65 8.86
N GLY A 88 -3.37 2.84 8.66
CA GLY A 88 -2.44 3.37 9.66
C GLY A 88 -1.88 4.74 9.30
N GLY A 89 -1.71 5.58 10.31
CA GLY A 89 -1.01 6.87 10.22
C GLY A 89 -1.78 7.93 9.41
N GLY A 90 -1.04 8.81 8.75
CA GLY A 90 -1.55 9.86 7.87
C GLY A 90 -1.41 11.28 8.45
N ASN A 91 -2.02 12.25 7.76
CA ASN A 91 -1.97 13.66 8.10
C ASN A 91 -3.34 14.34 7.95
N ASN A 92 -3.67 15.22 8.89
CA ASN A 92 -4.89 16.04 8.89
C ASN A 92 -4.67 17.49 9.38
N GLY A 93 -3.49 18.05 9.10
CA GLY A 93 -2.99 19.27 9.75
C GLY A 93 -1.94 18.98 10.84
N GLY A 94 -1.86 17.71 11.28
CA GLY A 94 -0.75 17.11 12.01
C GLY A 94 -0.62 15.64 11.65
N TYR A 95 0.57 15.05 11.88
CA TYR A 95 0.76 13.62 11.68
C TYR A 95 0.00 12.80 12.72
N LEU A 96 -0.46 11.62 12.32
CA LEU A 96 -1.27 10.70 13.12
C LEU A 96 -0.55 9.38 13.34
N SER A 97 -0.80 8.73 14.49
CA SER A 97 -0.28 7.38 14.80
C SER A 97 -1.39 6.32 14.88
N GLY A 98 -2.65 6.73 14.86
CA GLY A 98 -3.80 5.83 15.01
C GLY A 98 -3.95 4.85 13.85
N ILE A 99 -4.52 3.68 14.15
CA ILE A 99 -4.81 2.63 13.18
C ILE A 99 -6.30 2.30 13.23
N ASP A 100 -6.99 2.46 12.11
CA ASP A 100 -8.37 1.99 11.96
C ASP A 100 -8.40 0.59 11.35
N LYS A 101 -9.30 -0.25 11.84
CA LYS A 101 -9.54 -1.61 11.33
C LYS A 101 -10.93 -1.67 10.71
N ILE A 102 -11.02 -2.30 9.54
CA ILE A 102 -12.28 -2.65 8.89
C ILE A 102 -12.40 -4.17 8.92
N ALA A 103 -13.34 -4.70 9.68
CA ALA A 103 -13.57 -6.14 9.74
C ALA A 103 -14.30 -6.62 8.47
N PHE A 104 -13.81 -7.71 7.88
CA PHE A 104 -14.44 -8.35 6.74
C PHE A 104 -15.33 -9.52 7.18
N PRO A 105 -16.37 -9.87 6.39
CA PRO A 105 -16.96 -9.11 5.29
C PRO A 105 -17.97 -8.05 5.78
N ALA A 106 -18.13 -7.88 7.10
CA ALA A 106 -19.15 -7.03 7.71
C ALA A 106 -18.98 -5.52 7.44
N ASP A 107 -17.81 -5.11 6.95
CA ASP A 107 -17.44 -3.72 6.68
C ASP A 107 -17.56 -2.81 7.91
N THR A 108 -17.39 -3.39 9.10
CA THR A 108 -17.50 -2.65 10.37
C THR A 108 -16.16 -2.04 10.74
N LYS A 109 -16.18 -0.77 11.13
CA LYS A 109 -15.00 -0.04 11.60
C LYS A 109 -14.82 -0.22 13.10
N SER A 110 -13.57 -0.45 13.51
CA SER A 110 -13.08 -0.22 14.86
C SER A 110 -11.73 0.53 14.82
N THR A 111 -11.26 0.97 15.98
CA THR A 111 -9.94 1.61 16.13
C THR A 111 -9.09 0.71 17.02
N LEU A 112 -7.85 0.44 16.63
CA LEU A 112 -6.92 -0.32 17.47
C LEU A 112 -6.53 0.52 18.69
N SER A 113 -6.37 -0.15 19.84
CA SER A 113 -5.73 0.46 21.01
C SER A 113 -4.24 0.69 20.77
N ALA A 114 -3.61 -0.19 19.99
CA ALA A 114 -2.23 -0.05 19.57
C ALA A 114 -2.07 0.98 18.45
N THR A 115 -0.98 1.75 18.51
CA THR A 115 -0.65 2.83 17.55
C THR A 115 0.74 2.61 16.92
N LEU A 116 1.02 3.34 15.84
CA LEU A 116 2.36 3.42 15.26
C LEU A 116 3.36 3.99 16.28
N SER A 117 4.65 3.62 16.16
CA SER A 117 5.71 4.09 17.08
C SER A 117 5.82 5.61 17.15
N THR A 118 5.58 6.28 16.03
CA THR A 118 5.51 7.74 15.92
C THR A 118 4.31 8.10 15.07
N ALA A 119 3.79 9.31 15.27
CA ALA A 119 2.77 9.86 14.40
C ALA A 119 3.42 10.23 13.07
N ARG A 120 3.02 9.58 11.96
CA ARG A 120 3.68 9.76 10.66
C ARG A 120 2.74 9.63 9.47
N GLY A 121 3.07 10.36 8.41
CA GLY A 121 2.46 10.26 7.09
C GLY A 121 3.41 9.67 6.06
N PHE A 122 2.92 9.49 4.83
CA PHE A 122 3.68 9.00 3.66
C PHE A 122 4.41 7.66 3.88
N LEU A 123 3.87 6.83 4.75
CA LEU A 123 4.37 5.49 5.02
C LEU A 123 3.82 4.47 4.00
N ALA A 124 4.42 3.29 3.96
CA ALA A 124 3.93 2.16 3.19
C ALA A 124 3.38 1.06 4.09
N GLY A 125 2.38 0.33 3.60
CA GLY A 125 1.78 -0.83 4.26
C GLY A 125 1.97 -2.09 3.41
N MET A 126 2.20 -3.22 4.07
CA MET A 126 2.17 -4.56 3.47
C MET A 126 1.78 -5.60 4.52
N ALA A 127 1.39 -6.80 4.12
CA ALA A 127 1.00 -7.84 5.07
C ALA A 127 1.46 -9.23 4.64
N ASN A 128 1.93 -10.00 5.63
CA ASN A 128 1.92 -11.45 5.60
C ASN A 128 0.54 -11.90 6.11
N SER A 129 -0.37 -12.16 5.18
CA SER A 129 -1.77 -12.47 5.51
C SER A 129 -1.85 -13.66 6.47
N GLY A 130 -2.70 -13.56 7.49
CA GLY A 130 -2.84 -14.55 8.57
C GLY A 130 -1.79 -14.44 9.68
N VAL A 131 -0.69 -13.71 9.48
CA VAL A 131 0.43 -13.66 10.44
C VAL A 131 0.64 -12.26 10.99
N ALA A 132 0.92 -11.27 10.13
CA ALA A 132 1.22 -9.91 10.57
C ALA A 132 1.12 -8.88 9.43
N GLY A 133 0.83 -7.64 9.81
CA GLY A 133 0.94 -6.46 8.96
C GLY A 133 2.16 -5.61 9.32
N TYR A 134 2.68 -4.85 8.36
CA TYR A 134 3.89 -4.05 8.49
C TYR A 134 3.70 -2.65 7.92
N PHE A 135 4.07 -1.63 8.69
CA PHE A 135 4.10 -0.23 8.28
C PHE A 135 5.53 0.30 8.29
N GLY A 136 6.10 0.55 7.10
CA GLY A 136 7.49 0.94 6.92
C GLY A 136 7.67 2.37 6.42
N GLY A 137 8.70 3.04 6.93
CA GLY A 137 9.10 4.38 6.50
C GLY A 137 8.08 5.47 6.83
N GLY A 138 8.17 6.59 6.11
CA GLY A 138 7.29 7.75 6.26
C GLY A 138 8.02 9.01 6.72
N ASP A 139 7.24 9.99 7.17
CA ASP A 139 7.69 11.28 7.70
C ASP A 139 6.91 11.63 8.98
N ASP A 140 7.64 11.89 10.06
CA ASP A 140 7.13 12.36 11.36
C ASP A 140 7.62 13.77 11.75
N GLY A 141 8.13 14.52 10.78
CA GLY A 141 8.94 15.73 10.97
C GLY A 141 10.40 15.50 10.54
N GLY A 142 10.80 14.23 10.45
CA GLY A 142 11.93 13.75 9.68
C GLY A 142 11.60 12.43 8.97
N TYR A 143 12.42 12.05 7.99
CA TYR A 143 12.21 10.78 7.31
C TYR A 143 12.50 9.60 8.24
N VAL A 144 11.70 8.54 8.11
CA VAL A 144 11.71 7.39 9.01
C VAL A 144 12.24 6.15 8.28
N SER A 145 13.04 5.31 8.94
CA SER A 145 13.47 3.99 8.45
C SER A 145 12.83 2.83 9.22
N GLY A 146 12.19 3.12 10.35
CA GLY A 146 11.56 2.13 11.21
C GLY A 146 10.39 1.40 10.55
N ILE A 147 10.15 0.18 11.03
CA ILE A 147 9.05 -0.68 10.59
C ILE A 147 8.25 -1.12 11.82
N ASP A 148 6.97 -0.76 11.84
CA ASP A 148 6.03 -1.23 12.85
C ASP A 148 5.34 -2.50 12.36
N LYS A 149 5.26 -3.52 13.21
CA LYS A 149 4.57 -4.78 12.97
C LYS A 149 3.31 -4.86 13.81
N ILE A 150 2.20 -5.25 13.19
CA ILE A 150 0.93 -5.57 13.84
C ILE A 150 0.73 -7.08 13.71
N ALA A 151 0.82 -7.81 14.82
CA ALA A 151 0.61 -9.25 14.82
C ALA A 151 -0.89 -9.58 14.75
N PHE A 152 -1.26 -10.49 13.85
CA PHE A 152 -2.63 -10.98 13.72
C PHE A 152 -2.85 -12.27 14.52
N PRO A 153 -4.09 -12.57 14.94
CA PRO A 153 -5.27 -11.70 14.95
C PRO A 153 -5.32 -10.79 16.20
N ALA A 154 -4.31 -10.84 17.07
CA ALA A 154 -4.30 -10.15 18.36
C ALA A 154 -4.24 -8.62 18.24
N ASP A 155 -3.94 -8.10 17.05
CA ASP A 155 -3.77 -6.67 16.77
C ASP A 155 -2.72 -6.00 17.66
N THR A 156 -1.70 -6.76 18.08
CA THR A 156 -0.63 -6.26 18.96
C THR A 156 0.50 -5.65 18.15
N LYS A 157 0.99 -4.51 18.61
CA LYS A 157 2.08 -3.77 17.98
C LYS A 157 3.43 -4.23 18.57
N SER A 158 4.38 -4.61 17.72
CA SER A 158 5.82 -4.54 18.00
C SER A 158 6.61 -3.73 16.95
N THR A 159 7.81 -3.26 17.26
CA THR A 159 8.70 -2.60 16.30
C THR A 159 9.78 -3.59 15.87
N LEU A 160 10.06 -3.69 14.57
CA LEU A 160 11.16 -4.53 14.08
C LEU A 160 12.50 -3.93 14.51
N SER A 161 13.46 -4.79 14.88
CA SER A 161 14.85 -4.39 15.05
C SER A 161 15.50 -4.02 13.72
N ALA A 162 15.08 -4.70 12.64
CA ALA A 162 15.48 -4.38 11.28
C ALA A 162 14.79 -3.10 10.78
N THR A 163 15.52 -2.28 10.03
CA THR A 163 15.05 -1.03 9.42
C THR A 163 15.24 -1.04 7.91
N LEU A 164 14.54 -0.14 7.21
CA LEU A 164 14.80 0.13 5.80
C LEU A 164 16.26 0.58 5.58
N THR A 165 16.83 0.33 4.39
CA THR A 165 18.24 0.66 4.09
C THR A 165 18.56 2.15 4.30
N GLY A 166 17.55 3.01 4.28
CA GLY A 166 17.67 4.36 4.80
C GLY A 166 16.31 4.99 5.07
N ALA A 167 16.34 6.04 5.89
CA ALA A 167 15.17 6.81 6.29
C ALA A 167 14.53 7.49 5.08
N ARG A 168 13.31 7.11 4.74
CA ARG A 168 12.65 7.54 3.50
C ARG A 168 11.16 7.74 3.70
N TYR A 169 10.61 8.70 2.98
CA TYR A 169 9.18 8.90 2.90
C TYR A 169 8.65 8.58 1.49
N ALA A 170 7.34 8.32 1.43
CA ALA A 170 6.60 7.87 0.27
C ALA A 170 7.17 6.63 -0.47
N PRO A 171 7.66 5.58 0.22
CA PRO A 171 7.88 4.28 -0.41
C PRO A 171 6.53 3.61 -0.75
N ALA A 172 6.58 2.50 -1.49
CA ALA A 172 5.45 1.57 -1.61
C ALA A 172 5.77 0.22 -0.98
N GLY A 173 4.73 -0.48 -0.52
CA GLY A 173 4.80 -1.81 0.07
C GLY A 173 4.03 -2.82 -0.77
N MET A 174 4.53 -4.05 -0.83
CA MET A 174 3.83 -5.22 -1.39
C MET A 174 4.36 -6.49 -0.72
N ALA A 175 3.64 -7.62 -0.85
CA ALA A 175 4.07 -8.87 -0.23
C ALA A 175 3.74 -10.10 -1.07
N ASP A 176 4.69 -11.03 -1.10
CA ASP A 176 4.51 -12.45 -1.40
C ASP A 176 4.15 -13.12 -0.07
N SER A 177 2.84 -13.26 0.18
CA SER A 177 2.32 -13.63 1.49
C SER A 177 2.83 -15.02 1.89
N GLY A 178 3.38 -15.15 3.10
CA GLY A 178 4.02 -16.36 3.59
C GLY A 178 5.52 -16.46 3.26
N VAL A 179 6.03 -15.67 2.31
CA VAL A 179 7.42 -15.74 1.84
C VAL A 179 8.20 -14.48 2.21
N ALA A 180 7.76 -13.32 1.72
CA ALA A 180 8.47 -12.06 1.94
C ALA A 180 7.62 -10.80 1.70
N GLY A 181 8.02 -9.71 2.34
CA GLY A 181 7.51 -8.37 2.09
C GLY A 181 8.56 -7.48 1.43
N TYR A 182 8.13 -6.48 0.66
CA TYR A 182 8.99 -5.61 -0.12
C TYR A 182 8.60 -4.15 0.07
N PHE A 183 9.58 -3.30 0.38
CA PHE A 183 9.44 -1.85 0.36
C PHE A 183 10.30 -1.25 -0.75
N GLY A 184 9.67 -0.64 -1.76
CA GLY A 184 10.34 -0.12 -2.95
C GLY A 184 10.31 1.40 -3.05
N GLY A 185 11.41 1.97 -3.53
CA GLY A 185 11.50 3.40 -3.86
C GLY A 185 11.47 4.32 -2.64
N GLY A 186 10.97 5.54 -2.83
CA GLY A 186 10.88 6.60 -1.82
C GLY A 186 11.85 7.75 -2.08
N TYR A 187 11.94 8.67 -1.12
CA TYR A 187 12.81 9.85 -1.19
C TYR A 187 13.65 10.00 0.08
N GLN A 188 14.96 10.20 -0.11
CA GLN A 188 15.97 10.42 0.93
C GLN A 188 17.28 11.00 0.34
N PRO A 189 17.71 12.24 0.69
CA PRO A 189 17.31 13.52 0.08
C PRO A 189 17.25 13.57 -1.47
N SER A 190 17.21 12.42 -2.13
CA SER A 190 16.98 12.24 -3.56
C SER A 190 16.01 11.07 -3.74
N TYR A 191 15.41 10.93 -4.92
CA TYR A 191 14.63 9.74 -5.24
C TYR A 191 15.54 8.51 -5.24
N VAL A 192 15.02 7.37 -4.75
CA VAL A 192 15.78 6.11 -4.70
C VAL A 192 15.05 5.00 -5.46
N SER A 193 15.79 4.00 -5.92
CA SER A 193 15.25 2.83 -6.67
C SER A 193 15.44 1.51 -5.94
N ASN A 194 16.14 1.48 -4.80
CA ASN A 194 16.38 0.27 -4.05
C ASN A 194 15.07 -0.32 -3.49
N ILE A 195 15.07 -1.65 -3.35
CA ILE A 195 13.97 -2.41 -2.77
C ILE A 195 14.50 -3.14 -1.54
N ASP A 196 13.88 -2.89 -0.40
CA ASP A 196 14.14 -3.61 0.84
C ASP A 196 13.22 -4.83 0.93
N LYS A 197 13.81 -6.01 1.17
CA LYS A 197 13.08 -7.28 1.34
C LYS A 197 13.09 -7.69 2.80
N ILE A 198 11.92 -8.01 3.34
CA ILE A 198 11.72 -8.58 4.67
C ILE A 198 11.31 -10.03 4.49
N THR A 199 12.18 -10.97 4.85
CA THR A 199 11.89 -12.40 4.72
C THR A 199 11.03 -12.88 5.89
N PHE A 200 9.93 -13.56 5.58
CA PHE A 200 9.03 -14.14 6.57
C PHE A 200 9.44 -15.59 6.91
N PRO A 201 9.08 -16.08 8.12
CA PRO A 201 8.52 -15.35 9.26
C PRO A 201 9.59 -14.67 10.13
N ALA A 202 10.87 -14.79 9.75
CA ALA A 202 12.01 -14.36 10.57
C ALA A 202 12.14 -12.83 10.70
N ASP A 203 11.39 -12.05 9.92
CA ASP A 203 11.45 -10.58 9.85
C ASP A 203 12.87 -10.06 9.55
N THR A 204 13.65 -10.83 8.78
CA THR A 204 15.02 -10.46 8.44
C THR A 204 15.07 -9.56 7.22
N LYS A 205 15.75 -8.43 7.35
CA LYS A 205 15.94 -7.48 6.25
C LYS A 205 17.13 -7.87 5.38
N SER A 206 16.91 -7.81 4.07
CA SER A 206 17.94 -7.76 3.04
C SER A 206 17.64 -6.63 2.06
N THR A 207 18.58 -6.26 1.20
CA THR A 207 18.32 -5.35 0.07
C THR A 207 18.32 -6.19 -1.19
N LEU A 208 17.28 -6.05 -2.01
CA LEU A 208 17.18 -6.79 -3.25
C LEU A 208 18.23 -6.28 -4.24
N SER A 209 18.86 -7.20 -4.99
CA SER A 209 19.82 -6.84 -6.04
C SER A 209 19.12 -6.15 -7.21
N ALA A 210 17.88 -6.54 -7.51
CA ALA A 210 17.03 -5.84 -8.46
C ALA A 210 16.52 -4.52 -7.88
N THR A 211 16.49 -3.48 -8.72
CA THR A 211 16.04 -2.12 -8.38
C THR A 211 14.94 -1.63 -9.31
N LEU A 212 14.11 -0.69 -8.90
CA LEU A 212 13.13 -0.05 -9.78
C LEU A 212 13.82 0.54 -11.02
N THR A 213 13.16 0.49 -12.20
CA THR A 213 13.75 0.97 -13.47
C THR A 213 14.23 2.42 -13.36
N THR A 214 13.51 3.23 -12.59
CA THR A 214 13.87 4.61 -12.27
C THR A 214 13.67 4.84 -10.79
N ALA A 215 14.58 5.62 -10.18
CA ALA A 215 14.41 6.12 -8.84
C ALA A 215 13.15 6.99 -8.75
N ARG A 216 12.26 6.72 -7.78
CA ARG A 216 10.94 7.33 -7.70
C ARG A 216 10.32 7.24 -6.31
N ALA A 217 9.39 8.13 -6.00
CA ALA A 217 8.58 8.13 -4.77
C ALA A 217 7.08 8.26 -5.10
N TYR A 218 6.22 8.12 -4.07
CA TYR A 218 4.76 8.23 -4.19
C TYR A 218 4.13 7.25 -5.19
N LEU A 219 4.81 6.14 -5.40
CA LEU A 219 4.39 5.01 -6.20
C LEU A 219 3.35 4.17 -5.45
N ALA A 220 2.66 3.31 -6.19
CA ALA A 220 1.80 2.27 -5.60
C ALA A 220 2.49 0.91 -5.64
N GLY A 221 2.23 0.09 -4.63
CA GLY A 221 2.63 -1.31 -4.57
C GLY A 221 1.41 -2.22 -4.52
N MET A 222 1.42 -3.30 -5.29
CA MET A 222 0.43 -4.37 -5.19
C MET A 222 1.07 -5.70 -5.56
N ALA A 223 0.50 -6.80 -5.13
CA ALA A 223 1.01 -8.12 -5.44
C ALA A 223 -0.13 -9.08 -5.73
N ASP A 224 0.07 -9.93 -6.72
CA ASP A 224 -0.56 -11.23 -6.76
C ASP A 224 0.33 -12.16 -5.92
N THR A 225 -0.20 -12.62 -4.79
CA THR A 225 0.56 -13.19 -3.67
C THR A 225 1.32 -14.48 -3.98
N VAL A 226 1.29 -14.99 -5.21
CA VAL A 226 2.07 -16.16 -5.64
C VAL A 226 2.77 -15.96 -6.99
N VAL A 227 2.39 -14.91 -7.74
CA VAL A 227 2.89 -14.71 -9.11
C VAL A 227 3.96 -13.62 -9.15
N ALA A 228 3.62 -12.42 -8.72
CA ALA A 228 4.49 -11.27 -8.81
C ALA A 228 3.98 -10.08 -8.01
N GLY A 229 4.93 -9.22 -7.65
CA GLY A 229 4.68 -7.89 -7.13
C GLY A 229 4.86 -6.82 -8.22
N TYR A 230 4.16 -5.70 -8.07
CA TYR A 230 4.15 -4.60 -9.01
C TYR A 230 4.32 -3.26 -8.31
N PHE A 231 5.25 -2.47 -8.81
CA PHE A 231 5.46 -1.07 -8.42
C PHE A 231 5.08 -0.17 -9.59
N GLY A 232 3.98 0.57 -9.43
CA GLY A 232 3.39 1.37 -10.50
C GLY A 232 3.46 2.88 -10.25
N GLY A 233 3.73 3.64 -11.29
CA GLY A 233 3.64 5.09 -11.30
C GLY A 233 4.68 5.80 -10.43
N GLY A 234 4.24 6.86 -9.76
CA GLY A 234 5.06 7.72 -8.90
C GLY A 234 5.62 8.93 -9.62
N GLN A 235 6.62 9.57 -9.03
CA GLN A 235 7.32 10.71 -9.64
C GLN A 235 8.82 10.70 -9.33
N ASN A 236 9.57 11.42 -10.15
CA ASN A 236 10.98 11.75 -9.95
C ASN A 236 11.26 13.22 -10.33
N SER A 237 12.52 13.62 -10.41
CA SER A 237 12.93 14.98 -10.80
C SER A 237 12.52 15.38 -12.22
N GLY A 238 12.28 14.40 -13.10
CA GLY A 238 11.81 14.61 -14.48
C GLY A 238 10.28 14.65 -14.61
N GLY A 239 9.53 14.45 -13.52
CA GLY A 239 8.08 14.52 -13.50
C GLY A 239 7.39 13.21 -13.10
N GLN A 240 6.11 13.10 -13.46
CA GLN A 240 5.28 11.93 -13.15
C GLN A 240 5.64 10.74 -14.04
N ILE A 241 5.50 9.54 -13.50
CA ILE A 241 5.87 8.28 -14.16
C ILE A 241 4.60 7.46 -14.40
N SER A 242 4.51 6.81 -15.56
CA SER A 242 3.45 5.85 -15.90
C SER A 242 3.91 4.39 -15.89
N GLY A 243 5.23 4.17 -15.89
CA GLY A 243 5.84 2.84 -15.98
C GLY A 243 5.62 1.97 -14.74
N ILE A 244 5.59 0.66 -14.97
CA ILE A 244 5.34 -0.36 -13.95
C ILE A 244 6.52 -1.34 -13.93
N ASP A 245 7.10 -1.54 -12.75
CA ASP A 245 8.10 -2.58 -12.50
C ASP A 245 7.41 -3.83 -11.95
N LYS A 246 7.69 -4.99 -12.53
CA LYS A 246 7.21 -6.30 -12.08
C LYS A 246 8.36 -7.06 -11.41
N ILE A 247 8.16 -7.54 -10.19
CA ILE A 247 9.08 -8.43 -9.48
C ILE A 247 8.44 -9.80 -9.44
N ALA A 248 8.99 -10.76 -10.19
CA ALA A 248 8.48 -12.12 -10.23
C ALA A 248 8.79 -12.84 -8.91
N PHE A 249 7.79 -13.55 -8.38
CA PHE A 249 7.95 -14.38 -7.19
C PHE A 249 8.19 -15.85 -7.57
N PRO A 250 8.90 -16.63 -6.74
CA PRO A 250 9.70 -16.21 -5.59
C PRO A 250 11.13 -15.78 -5.99
N ALA A 251 11.44 -15.79 -7.29
CA ALA A 251 12.79 -15.60 -7.82
C ALA A 251 13.34 -14.17 -7.68
N ASP A 252 12.54 -13.23 -7.17
CA ASP A 252 12.84 -11.81 -7.00
C ASP A 252 13.37 -11.13 -8.28
N THR A 253 12.98 -11.66 -9.45
CA THR A 253 13.55 -11.22 -10.72
C THR A 253 12.72 -10.07 -11.28
N LYS A 254 13.37 -8.94 -11.58
CA LYS A 254 12.70 -7.80 -12.17
C LYS A 254 12.51 -7.96 -13.67
N THR A 255 11.30 -7.69 -14.13
CA THR A 255 10.97 -7.38 -15.52
C THR A 255 10.27 -6.02 -15.60
N THR A 256 10.34 -5.36 -16.75
CA THR A 256 9.55 -4.15 -17.00
C THR A 256 8.37 -4.52 -17.89
N LEU A 257 7.16 -4.14 -17.48
CA LEU A 257 5.97 -4.37 -18.29
C LEU A 257 5.89 -3.39 -19.46
N SER A 258 5.40 -3.86 -20.61
CA SER A 258 4.99 -2.98 -21.71
C SER A 258 3.73 -2.20 -21.37
N ALA A 259 2.88 -2.75 -20.50
CA ALA A 259 1.71 -2.06 -19.96
C ALA A 259 2.13 -0.91 -19.01
N THR A 260 1.59 0.28 -19.27
CA THR A 260 1.76 1.48 -18.42
C THR A 260 0.42 1.96 -17.90
N LEU A 261 0.41 2.79 -16.85
CA LEU A 261 -0.81 3.50 -16.41
C LEU A 261 -1.38 4.36 -17.55
N THR A 262 -2.71 4.58 -17.60
CA THR A 262 -3.36 5.35 -18.69
C THR A 262 -2.79 6.76 -18.81
N THR A 263 -2.32 7.28 -17.68
CA THR A 263 -1.70 8.58 -17.53
C THR A 263 -0.61 8.47 -16.47
N ALA A 264 0.49 9.20 -16.64
CA ALA A 264 1.49 9.36 -15.60
C ALA A 264 0.83 9.95 -14.35
N ARG A 265 1.07 9.35 -13.18
CA ARG A 265 0.34 9.70 -11.96
C ARG A 265 1.13 9.32 -10.70
N THR A 266 0.89 10.05 -9.63
CA THR A 266 1.61 9.98 -8.35
C THR A 266 0.62 10.00 -7.19
N GLN A 267 1.05 9.67 -5.97
CA GLN A 267 0.22 9.66 -4.75
C GLN A 267 -1.00 8.74 -4.88
N LEU A 268 -0.73 7.56 -5.39
CA LEU A 268 -1.69 6.53 -5.74
C LEU A 268 -1.93 5.57 -4.58
N ALA A 269 -3.09 4.93 -4.61
CA ALA A 269 -3.30 3.66 -3.95
C ALA A 269 -3.38 2.54 -4.99
N ALA A 270 -2.92 1.34 -4.62
CA ALA A 270 -3.20 0.13 -5.35
C ALA A 270 -3.69 -0.94 -4.39
N MET A 271 -4.26 -1.99 -4.96
CA MET A 271 -4.79 -3.15 -4.28
C MET A 271 -4.87 -4.29 -5.31
N ALA A 272 -4.88 -5.54 -4.83
CA ALA A 272 -4.91 -6.70 -5.71
C ALA A 272 -6.07 -7.64 -5.35
N ASP A 273 -6.68 -8.21 -6.38
CA ASP A 273 -7.58 -9.35 -6.28
C ASP A 273 -6.75 -10.62 -6.54
N CYS A 274 -6.54 -11.46 -5.52
CA CYS A 274 -5.75 -12.70 -5.63
C CYS A 274 -6.65 -13.94 -5.49
N GLY A 275 -7.96 -13.81 -5.77
CA GLY A 275 -8.87 -14.95 -5.77
C GLY A 275 -8.46 -15.99 -6.81
N VAL A 276 -8.32 -17.25 -6.39
CA VAL A 276 -8.10 -18.40 -7.28
C VAL A 276 -9.43 -18.67 -7.99
N PHE A 277 -9.47 -18.53 -9.32
CA PHE A 277 -10.58 -19.06 -10.13
C PHE A 277 -10.47 -20.58 -10.28
#